data_AF-A0A7V3LJJ5-F1
#
_entry.id   AF-A0A7V3LJJ5-F1
#
_cell.length_a   1.000
_cell.length_b   1.000
_cell.length_c   1.000
_cell.angle_alpha   90.00
_cell.angle_beta   90.00
_cell.angle_gamma   90.00
#
_symmetry.space_group_name_H-M   'P 1'
#
loop_
_entity.id
_entity.type
_entity.pdbx_description
1 polymer ?
#
loop_
_entity_poly.entity_id
_entity_poly.type
_entity_poly.pdbx_seq_one_letter_code
_entity_poly.pdbx_strand_id
1 'polypeptide(L)'
;YTAVDIRAGTLREPVAVGCYCEYDRHDSFYPTQIPTTRYVYVPMRALLAAGHPRLLVSTAVSTDCAAYSSAVRMEHTRANMGAAAAAIVMTADELGVQPSAVPYGAVWSRLTSRGYNLPAY
;
A
#
# COMPACT_ATOMS: atom_id res chain seq x y z
N TYR A 1 -7.22 -1.53 4.19
CA TYR A 1 -8.44 -1.91 3.44
C TYR A 1 -9.00 -3.16 4.07
N THR A 2 -10.30 -3.37 3.98
CA THR A 2 -10.96 -4.66 4.28
C THR A 2 -11.16 -5.44 2.98
N ALA A 3 -11.49 -6.75 3.05
CA ALA A 3 -11.92 -7.51 1.87
C ALA A 3 -13.12 -6.86 1.15
N VAL A 4 -14.01 -6.21 1.88
CA VAL A 4 -15.14 -5.47 1.29
C VAL A 4 -14.64 -4.27 0.47
N ASP A 5 -13.72 -3.47 1.02
CA ASP A 5 -13.15 -2.33 0.30
C ASP A 5 -12.46 -2.78 -0.99
N ILE A 6 -11.70 -3.88 -0.93
CA ILE A 6 -10.98 -4.48 -2.06
C ILE A 6 -11.97 -4.92 -3.15
N ARG A 7 -13.00 -5.68 -2.78
CA ARG A 7 -14.01 -6.17 -3.73
C ARG A 7 -14.83 -5.04 -4.34
N ALA A 8 -15.10 -3.99 -3.57
CA ALA A 8 -15.81 -2.80 -4.03
C ALA A 8 -14.92 -1.86 -4.87
N GLY A 9 -13.62 -2.14 -5.00
CA GLY A 9 -12.68 -1.26 -5.72
C GLY A 9 -12.48 0.10 -5.03
N THR A 10 -12.64 0.16 -3.71
CA THR A 10 -12.55 1.42 -2.95
C THR A 10 -11.13 1.97 -2.98
N LEU A 11 -11.00 3.25 -3.33
CA LEU A 11 -9.74 3.96 -3.38
C LEU A 11 -9.74 5.10 -2.35
N ARG A 12 -8.67 5.17 -1.55
CA ARG A 12 -8.42 6.19 -0.53
C ARG A 12 -6.97 6.60 -0.63
N GLU A 13 -6.70 7.75 -1.24
CA GLU A 13 -5.36 8.35 -1.34
C GLU A 13 -4.26 7.32 -1.71
N PRO A 14 -4.39 6.60 -2.84
CA PRO A 14 -3.47 5.53 -3.20
C PRO A 14 -2.04 6.06 -3.44
N VAL A 15 -1.04 5.38 -2.89
CA VAL A 15 0.40 5.70 -3.06
C VAL A 15 1.22 4.55 -3.61
N ALA A 16 0.68 3.33 -3.60
CA ALA A 16 1.31 2.19 -4.23
C ALA A 16 0.24 1.30 -4.88
N VAL A 17 0.62 0.61 -5.95
CA VAL A 17 -0.19 -0.44 -6.58
C VAL A 17 0.56 -1.75 -6.48
N GLY A 18 -0.16 -2.82 -6.21
CA GLY A 18 0.38 -4.17 -6.11
C GLY A 18 -0.53 -5.16 -6.80
N CYS A 19 0.04 -6.25 -7.31
CA CYS A 19 -0.73 -7.42 -7.71
C CYS A 19 -0.60 -8.52 -6.66
N TYR A 20 -1.64 -9.33 -6.48
CA TYR A 20 -1.66 -10.46 -5.56
C TYR A 20 -2.67 -11.51 -6.03
N CYS A 21 -2.62 -12.72 -5.47
CA CYS A 21 -3.66 -13.73 -5.67
C CYS A 21 -4.78 -13.52 -4.63
N GLU A 22 -6.05 -13.51 -5.05
CA GLU A 22 -7.18 -13.15 -4.18
C GLU A 22 -7.20 -13.92 -2.85
N TYR A 23 -6.82 -15.19 -2.89
CA TYR A 23 -6.59 -16.04 -1.72
C TYR A 23 -5.34 -16.89 -1.94
N ASP A 24 -4.38 -16.80 -1.03
CA ASP A 24 -3.15 -17.58 -1.06
C ASP A 24 -2.81 -18.08 0.35
N ARG A 25 -3.70 -18.92 0.87
CA ARG A 25 -3.60 -19.46 2.23
C ARG A 25 -2.68 -20.68 2.25
N HIS A 26 -1.50 -20.50 2.83
CA HIS A 26 -0.48 -21.55 3.04
C HIS A 26 -0.61 -22.22 4.41
N ASP A 27 -1.83 -22.51 4.86
CA ASP A 27 -1.98 -23.31 6.08
C ASP A 27 -1.75 -24.80 5.77
N SER A 28 -1.12 -25.52 6.69
CA SER A 28 -0.68 -26.91 6.48
C SER A 28 -1.81 -27.94 6.42
N PHE A 29 -3.04 -27.58 6.79
CA PHE A 29 -4.18 -28.49 6.96
C PHE A 29 -5.30 -28.23 5.93
N TYR A 30 -5.48 -26.99 5.48
CA TYR A 30 -6.52 -26.55 4.54
C TYR A 30 -5.98 -25.50 3.55
N PRO A 31 -4.96 -25.84 2.74
CA PRO A 31 -4.42 -24.93 1.74
C PRO A 31 -5.53 -24.55 0.75
N THR A 32 -5.83 -23.25 0.68
CA THR A 32 -6.84 -22.72 -0.25
C THR A 32 -6.16 -21.68 -1.12
N GLN A 33 -6.03 -21.99 -2.40
CA GLN A 33 -5.49 -21.07 -3.41
C GLN A 33 -6.60 -20.72 -4.40
N ILE A 34 -6.89 -19.43 -4.53
CA ILE A 34 -7.67 -18.90 -5.65
C ILE A 34 -6.68 -18.16 -6.55
N PRO A 35 -6.31 -18.73 -7.71
CA PRO A 35 -5.21 -18.21 -8.54
C PRO A 35 -5.58 -16.94 -9.31
N THR A 36 -6.77 -16.37 -9.06
CA THR A 36 -7.21 -15.15 -9.72
C THR A 36 -6.35 -13.97 -9.29
N THR A 37 -5.68 -13.35 -10.26
CA THR A 37 -4.92 -12.12 -10.06
C THR A 37 -5.87 -10.99 -9.68
N ARG A 38 -5.52 -10.28 -8.61
CA ARG A 38 -6.15 -9.06 -8.13
C ARG A 38 -5.12 -7.97 -7.96
N TYR A 39 -5.61 -6.74 -7.95
CA TYR A 39 -4.80 -5.56 -7.68
C TYR A 39 -5.23 -4.94 -6.37
N VAL A 40 -4.24 -4.47 -5.62
CA VAL A 40 -4.47 -3.65 -4.44
C VAL A 40 -3.81 -2.31 -4.66
N TYR A 41 -4.56 -1.25 -4.39
CA TYR A 41 -3.98 0.07 -4.20
C TYR A 41 -3.75 0.23 -2.70
N VAL A 42 -2.58 0.69 -2.27
CA VAL A 42 -2.26 0.89 -0.85
C VAL A 42 -2.49 2.37 -0.52
N PRO A 43 -3.28 2.69 0.53
CA PRO A 43 -3.57 4.08 0.87
C PRO A 43 -2.36 4.70 1.56
N MET A 44 -2.12 6.00 1.39
CA MET A 44 -1.02 6.72 2.04
C MET A 44 -0.98 6.46 3.55
N ARG A 45 -2.16 6.48 4.18
CA ARG A 45 -2.31 6.27 5.62
C ARG A 45 -1.87 4.88 6.11
N ALA A 46 -1.80 3.86 5.24
CA ALA A 46 -1.28 2.55 5.64
C ALA A 46 0.24 2.58 5.93
N LEU A 47 0.95 3.59 5.40
CA LEU A 47 2.36 3.78 5.67
C LEU A 47 2.60 4.61 6.95
N LEU A 48 1.56 5.20 7.55
CA LEU A 48 1.68 6.08 8.71
C LEU A 48 1.30 5.33 10.00
N ALA A 49 2.24 5.23 10.93
CA ALA A 49 1.96 4.63 12.23
C ALA A 49 1.20 5.61 13.13
N ALA A 50 0.04 5.17 13.66
CA ALA A 50 -0.77 5.96 14.58
C ALA A 50 0.04 6.33 15.84
N GLY A 51 -0.02 7.60 16.25
CA GLY A 51 0.75 8.11 17.40
C GLY A 51 2.25 8.30 17.15
N HIS A 52 2.76 7.90 15.98
CA HIS A 52 4.18 8.00 15.64
C HIS A 52 4.37 8.82 14.35
N PRO A 53 4.30 10.17 14.43
CA PRO A 53 4.15 11.04 13.27
C PRO A 53 5.35 11.05 12.30
N ARG A 54 6.48 10.47 12.70
CA ARG A 54 7.72 10.34 11.92
C ARG A 54 8.03 8.90 11.50
N LEU A 55 7.26 7.92 11.97
CA LEU A 55 7.49 6.52 11.67
C LEU A 55 6.70 6.11 10.42
N LEU A 56 7.42 5.58 9.43
CA LEU A 56 6.83 4.99 8.24
C LEU A 56 6.93 3.46 8.26
N VAL A 57 5.85 2.80 7.86
CA VAL A 57 5.78 1.35 7.74
C VAL A 57 5.66 0.98 6.26
N SER A 58 6.72 0.43 5.68
CA SER A 58 6.79 0.11 4.24
C SER A 58 6.74 -1.38 3.92
N THR A 59 6.70 -2.26 4.93
CA THR A 59 6.87 -3.72 4.74
C THR A 59 5.79 -4.57 5.39
N ALA A 60 5.17 -4.10 6.48
CA ALA A 60 4.15 -4.85 7.21
C ALA A 60 2.74 -4.44 6.76
N VAL A 61 2.30 -4.93 5.60
CA VAL A 61 0.88 -4.87 5.20
C VAL A 61 0.34 -6.27 4.95
N SER A 62 -0.74 -6.58 5.65
CA SER A 62 -1.68 -7.62 5.25
C SER A 62 -2.97 -6.92 4.85
N THR A 63 -3.53 -7.31 3.71
CA THR A 63 -4.71 -6.67 3.13
C THR A 63 -6.01 -7.15 3.79
N ASP A 64 -6.00 -8.35 4.38
CA ASP A 64 -7.07 -8.88 5.24
C ASP A 64 -6.59 -10.21 5.88
N CYS A 65 -6.94 -10.48 7.14
CA CYS A 65 -6.74 -11.80 7.76
C CYS A 65 -7.63 -12.89 7.11
N ALA A 66 -8.78 -12.52 6.55
CA ALA A 66 -9.68 -13.40 5.81
C ALA A 66 -9.22 -13.65 4.37
N ALA A 67 -8.48 -12.72 3.76
CA ALA A 67 -7.88 -12.91 2.44
C ALA A 67 -6.55 -13.68 2.50
N TYR A 68 -5.87 -13.67 3.65
CA TYR A 68 -4.59 -14.34 3.93
C TYR A 68 -3.70 -14.39 2.68
N SER A 69 -3.46 -13.23 2.06
CA SER A 69 -2.57 -13.15 0.90
C SER A 69 -1.14 -13.32 1.42
N SER A 70 -0.46 -14.38 1.00
CA SER A 70 0.91 -14.68 1.42
C SER A 70 1.80 -13.45 1.29
N ALA A 71 2.54 -13.16 2.35
CA ALA A 71 3.58 -12.14 2.32
C ALA A 71 4.52 -12.38 1.13
N VAL A 72 4.78 -13.63 0.73
CA VAL A 72 5.74 -14.00 -0.33
C VAL A 72 5.24 -13.71 -1.76
N ARG A 73 4.03 -13.17 -1.93
CA ARG A 73 3.52 -12.72 -3.24
C ARG A 73 3.20 -11.23 -3.28
N MET A 74 3.56 -10.50 -2.23
CA MET A 74 3.34 -9.06 -2.11
C MET A 74 4.63 -8.24 -2.29
N GLU A 75 5.70 -8.83 -2.81
CA GLU A 75 7.02 -8.21 -3.00
C GLU A 75 6.92 -6.95 -3.86
N HIS A 76 6.21 -7.03 -4.99
CA HIS A 76 6.01 -5.88 -5.86
C HIS A 76 5.24 -4.77 -5.15
N THR A 77 4.23 -5.13 -4.35
CA THR A 77 3.48 -4.19 -3.50
C THR A 77 4.40 -3.52 -2.48
N ARG A 78 5.22 -4.29 -1.77
CA ARG A 78 6.17 -3.78 -0.78
C ARG A 78 7.25 -2.90 -1.40
N ALA A 79 7.74 -3.25 -2.59
CA ALA A 79 8.69 -2.42 -3.32
C ALA A 79 8.08 -1.06 -3.66
N ASN A 80 6.85 -1.04 -4.18
CA ASN A 80 6.12 0.20 -4.48
C ASN A 80 5.80 1.00 -3.21
N MET A 81 5.49 0.34 -2.10
CA MET A 81 5.34 1.01 -0.80
C MET A 81 6.66 1.60 -0.28
N GLY A 82 7.79 0.95 -0.50
CA GLY A 82 9.10 1.49 -0.17
C GLY A 82 9.37 2.79 -0.93
N ALA A 83 9.06 2.82 -2.22
CA ALA A 83 9.16 4.03 -3.03
C ALA A 83 8.18 5.12 -2.58
N ALA A 84 6.94 4.76 -2.23
CA ALA A 84 5.97 5.68 -1.65
C ALA A 84 6.46 6.26 -0.32
N ALA A 85 7.02 5.44 0.57
CA ALA A 85 7.62 5.90 1.82
C ALA A 85 8.75 6.89 1.57
N ALA A 86 9.63 6.61 0.61
CA ALA A 86 10.68 7.54 0.21
C ALA A 86 10.13 8.85 -0.34
N ALA A 87 9.07 8.80 -1.16
CA ALA A 87 8.38 10.00 -1.65
C ALA A 87 7.83 10.86 -0.50
N ILE A 88 7.20 10.23 0.51
CA ILE A 88 6.71 10.92 1.71
C ILE A 88 7.86 11.57 2.47
N VAL A 89 8.96 10.86 2.73
CA VAL A 89 10.12 11.40 3.47
C VAL A 89 10.73 12.59 2.74
N MET A 90 10.98 12.48 1.44
CA MET A 90 11.58 13.57 0.67
C MET A 90 10.65 14.80 0.63
N THR A 91 9.35 14.60 0.44
CA THR A 91 8.39 15.72 0.46
C THR A 91 8.24 16.33 1.85
N ALA A 92 8.32 15.52 2.92
CA ALA A 92 8.31 16.02 4.30
C ALA A 92 9.51 16.94 4.56
N ASP A 93 10.69 16.51 4.14
CA ASP A 93 11.95 17.27 4.26
C ASP A 93 11.88 18.61 3.52
N GLU A 94 11.48 18.59 2.25
CA GLU A 94 11.35 19.80 1.42
C GLU A 94 10.35 20.82 1.97
N LEU A 95 9.26 20.35 2.59
CA LEU A 95 8.23 21.20 3.20
C LEU A 95 8.56 21.61 4.64
N GLY A 96 9.61 21.05 5.25
CA GLY A 96 9.93 21.27 6.67
C GLY A 96 8.86 20.74 7.63
N VAL A 97 8.16 19.67 7.26
CA VAL A 97 7.09 19.05 8.06
C VAL A 97 7.41 17.60 8.42
N GLN A 98 6.64 17.03 9.35
CA GLN A 98 6.71 15.60 9.65
C GLN A 98 5.97 14.76 8.57
N PRO A 99 6.37 13.51 8.32
CA PRO A 99 5.73 12.62 7.34
C PRO A 99 4.21 12.55 7.40
N SER A 100 3.63 12.51 8.61
CA SER A 100 2.17 12.49 8.81
C SER A 100 1.43 13.78 8.42
N ALA A 101 2.15 14.89 8.24
CA ALA A 101 1.61 16.19 7.84
C ALA A 101 1.80 16.49 6.34
N VAL A 102 2.41 15.57 5.59
CA VAL A 102 2.59 15.74 4.14
C VAL A 102 1.24 15.68 3.43
N PRO A 103 0.89 16.68 2.60
CA PRO A 103 -0.33 16.62 1.79
C PRO A 103 -0.27 15.50 0.76
N TYR A 104 -1.35 14.72 0.66
CA TYR A 104 -1.42 13.61 -0.29
C TYR A 104 -1.15 14.04 -1.75
N GLY A 105 -1.70 15.19 -2.19
CA GLY A 105 -1.48 15.69 -3.55
C GLY A 105 -0.01 15.90 -3.93
N ALA A 106 0.84 16.28 -2.97
CA ALA A 106 2.28 16.44 -3.21
C ALA A 106 2.98 15.09 -3.43
N VAL A 107 2.59 14.08 -2.65
CA VAL A 107 3.08 12.69 -2.79
C VAL A 107 2.60 12.08 -4.10
N TRP A 108 1.32 12.25 -4.43
CA TRP A 108 0.74 11.78 -5.69
C TRP A 108 1.48 12.36 -6.89
N SER A 109 1.65 13.69 -6.93
CA SER A 109 2.38 14.38 -8.01
C SER A 109 3.82 13.89 -8.16
N ARG A 110 4.53 13.68 -7.04
CA ARG A 110 5.89 13.14 -7.04
C ARG A 110 5.97 11.71 -7.60
N LEU A 111 5.00 10.87 -7.26
CA LEU A 111 4.97 9.49 -7.73
C LEU A 111 4.61 9.42 -9.22
N THR A 112 3.57 10.14 -9.65
CA THR A 112 3.12 10.12 -11.04
C THR A 112 4.13 10.77 -11.99
N SER A 113 4.80 11.85 -11.59
CA SER A 113 5.92 12.43 -12.35
C SER A 113 7.12 11.49 -12.53
N ARG A 114 7.24 10.46 -11.69
CA ARG A 114 8.25 9.38 -11.82
C ARG A 114 7.73 8.14 -12.55
N GLY A 115 6.53 8.22 -13.13
CA GLY A 115 5.94 7.14 -13.93
C GLY A 115 5.15 6.09 -13.14
N TYR A 116 4.83 6.34 -11.86
CA TYR A 116 3.97 5.44 -11.10
C TYR A 116 2.53 5.50 -11.61
N ASN A 117 1.94 4.34 -11.86
CA ASN A 117 0.55 4.22 -12.31
C ASN A 117 -0.40 4.24 -11.11
N LEU A 118 -0.79 5.44 -10.69
CA LEU A 118 -1.79 5.66 -9.64
C LEU A 118 -3.11 6.16 -10.26
N PRO A 119 -4.28 5.83 -9.66
CA PRO A 119 -5.56 6.39 -10.06
C PRO A 119 -5.53 7.92 -10.04
N ALA A 120 -6.37 8.56 -10.86
CA ALA A 120 -6.52 10.00 -10.86
C ALA A 120 -6.89 10.52 -9.45
N TYR A 121 -6.26 11.62 -9.06
CA TYR A 121 -6.46 12.33 -7.80
C TYR A 121 -7.75 13.13 -7.80
#